data_AF-A0A8H4NDP5-F1
#
_entry.id   AF-A0A8H4NDP5-F1
#
_cell.length_a   1.000
_cell.length_b   1.000
_cell.length_c   1.000
_cell.angle_alpha   90.00
_cell.angle_beta   90.00
_cell.angle_gamma   90.00
#
_symmetry.space_group_name_H-M   'P 1'
#
loop_
_entity.id
_entity.type
_entity.pdbx_description
1 polymer ?
#
loop_
_entity_poly.entity_id
_entity_poly.type
_entity_poly.pdbx_seq_one_letter_code
_entity_poly.pdbx_strand_id
1 'polypeptide(L)'
;MADYIRDAPLGQLIRFVTRNKYLQYPEEKPDFKLPDAWITVMNNPDAIIDESPANDNAVLTGTALASSASSTVAADEDTKVKGEGEKNNGDEKRDNDDIERADPQPIRLHRSRSPQETQAYTADRLEADEQHDVEKVKSIPVVPKRTKDGSILVDWYYSDDNENPHNWTNNRRLGVSLIICLYTFVVYTSSAIYTSSTEGVMRAFGVSQLKATLGLSLYVLGYGIGPLIFSPLSEIPRIGRNPVYIVTMFLFVIISIPTALVNNYPGLMVLRFLQGFFGSPCLASGGASLGDIYSLMALPYAMMAWVSAAYCGPALGPLISGFAVPAKSWRWSLYESIWASAPIFILMFLLLPETSGANILLRRAERIRKLTGNPRFMSQSEIDQRHMKVSDIAVD
;
A
#
# COMPACT_ATOMS: atom_id res chain seq x y z
N MET A 1 -12.75 -1.67 -19.60
CA MET A 1 -12.39 -0.24 -19.75
C MET A 1 -13.38 0.69 -19.06
N ALA A 2 -14.70 0.44 -19.15
CA ALA A 2 -15.70 1.21 -18.41
C ALA A 2 -15.50 1.18 -16.88
N ASP A 3 -15.09 0.04 -16.31
CA ASP A 3 -14.82 -0.09 -14.87
C ASP A 3 -13.62 0.75 -14.42
N TYR A 4 -12.62 0.91 -15.28
CA TYR A 4 -11.44 1.75 -14.99
C TYR A 4 -11.82 3.22 -14.85
N ILE A 5 -12.66 3.70 -15.77
CA ILE A 5 -13.13 5.09 -15.75
C ILE A 5 -14.12 5.28 -14.60
N ARG A 6 -14.99 4.29 -14.34
CA ARG A 6 -15.98 4.30 -13.25
C ARG A 6 -15.34 4.54 -11.89
N ASP A 7 -14.28 3.81 -11.57
CA ASP A 7 -13.64 3.87 -10.25
C ASP A 7 -12.70 5.09 -10.12
N ALA A 8 -12.37 5.75 -11.23
CA ALA A 8 -11.61 6.99 -11.24
C ALA A 8 -12.47 8.20 -10.81
N PRO A 9 -11.85 9.32 -10.37
CA PRO A 9 -12.55 10.52 -9.90
C PRO A 9 -13.51 11.09 -10.93
N LEU A 10 -13.11 11.13 -12.20
CA LEU A 10 -14.00 11.54 -13.29
C LEU A 10 -15.24 10.63 -13.37
N GLY A 11 -15.09 9.31 -13.27
CA GLY A 11 -16.23 8.40 -13.29
C GLY A 11 -17.18 8.61 -12.12
N GLN A 12 -16.64 8.82 -10.91
CA GLN A 12 -17.46 9.13 -9.74
C GLN A 12 -18.17 10.48 -9.89
N LEU A 13 -17.51 11.48 -10.50
CA LEU A 13 -18.15 12.77 -10.81
C LEU A 13 -19.29 12.58 -11.83
N ILE A 14 -19.07 11.79 -12.89
CA ILE A 14 -20.10 11.46 -13.88
C ILE A 14 -21.28 10.76 -13.20
N ARG A 15 -21.03 9.80 -12.31
CA ARG A 15 -22.07 9.10 -11.54
C ARG A 15 -22.86 10.06 -10.66
N PHE A 16 -22.18 10.97 -9.96
CA PHE A 16 -22.81 11.98 -9.13
C PHE A 16 -23.72 12.92 -9.95
N VAL A 17 -23.20 13.48 -11.06
CA VAL A 17 -23.94 14.41 -11.93
C VAL A 17 -25.13 13.71 -12.60
N THR A 18 -24.97 12.44 -12.97
CA THR A 18 -26.01 11.67 -13.67
C THR A 18 -26.95 10.91 -12.73
N ARG A 19 -26.83 11.11 -11.40
CA ARG A 19 -27.58 10.38 -10.36
C ARG A 19 -27.54 8.85 -10.56
N ASN A 20 -26.34 8.31 -10.81
CA ASN A 20 -26.07 6.88 -11.03
C ASN A 20 -26.75 6.27 -12.28
N LYS A 21 -27.11 7.09 -13.27
CA LYS A 21 -27.65 6.59 -14.54
C LYS A 21 -26.58 5.95 -15.43
N TYR A 22 -25.36 6.49 -15.43
CA TYR A 22 -24.22 5.98 -16.20
C TYR A 22 -23.15 5.39 -15.28
N LEU A 23 -22.33 4.46 -15.80
CA LEU A 23 -21.27 3.76 -15.06
C LEU A 23 -21.78 3.07 -13.79
N GLN A 24 -22.88 2.32 -13.94
CA GLN A 24 -23.50 1.56 -12.85
C GLN A 24 -22.61 0.42 -12.36
N TYR A 25 -22.64 0.21 -11.04
CA TYR A 25 -22.05 -0.98 -10.43
C TYR A 25 -22.92 -2.22 -10.71
N PRO A 26 -22.38 -3.45 -10.58
CA PRO A 26 -23.18 -4.65 -10.74
C PRO A 26 -24.46 -4.62 -9.90
N GLU A 27 -24.39 -4.15 -8.65
CA GLU A 27 -25.52 -4.10 -7.71
C GLU A 27 -26.56 -3.00 -8.04
N GLU A 28 -26.28 -2.11 -9.00
CA GLU A 28 -27.20 -1.05 -9.43
C GLU A 28 -27.96 -1.42 -10.72
N LYS A 29 -27.61 -2.55 -11.35
CA LYS A 29 -28.28 -3.04 -12.56
C LYS A 29 -29.57 -3.80 -12.19
N PRO A 30 -30.65 -3.64 -12.96
CA PRO A 30 -31.95 -4.26 -12.65
C PRO A 30 -31.92 -5.81 -12.68
N ASP A 31 -30.98 -6.40 -13.42
CA ASP A 31 -30.85 -7.87 -13.55
C ASP A 31 -29.94 -8.50 -12.49
N PHE A 32 -29.40 -7.71 -11.55
CA PHE A 32 -28.47 -8.23 -10.55
C PHE A 32 -29.18 -9.06 -9.49
N LYS A 33 -28.67 -10.29 -9.28
CA LYS A 33 -29.07 -11.17 -8.19
C LYS A 33 -27.89 -11.39 -7.27
N LEU A 34 -28.14 -11.30 -5.97
CA LEU A 34 -27.15 -11.67 -4.95
C LEU A 34 -26.77 -13.16 -5.11
N PRO A 35 -25.51 -13.53 -4.85
CA PRO A 35 -25.11 -14.94 -4.86
C PRO A 35 -25.94 -15.76 -3.86
N ASP A 36 -26.19 -17.04 -4.17
CA ASP A 36 -27.07 -17.90 -3.37
C ASP A 36 -26.61 -18.03 -1.91
N ALA A 37 -25.29 -18.05 -1.67
CA ALA A 37 -24.71 -18.06 -0.33
C ALA A 37 -25.08 -16.82 0.53
N TRP A 38 -25.33 -15.68 -0.12
CA TRP A 38 -25.75 -14.46 0.58
C TRP A 38 -27.26 -14.47 0.85
N ILE A 39 -28.04 -15.07 -0.05
CA ILE A 39 -29.49 -15.22 0.11
C ILE A 39 -29.80 -16.22 1.24
N THR A 40 -29.06 -17.32 1.34
CA THR A 40 -29.21 -18.29 2.43
C THR A 40 -28.90 -17.67 3.78
N VAL A 41 -27.82 -16.90 3.89
CA VAL A 41 -27.48 -16.15 5.12
C VAL A 41 -28.50 -15.05 5.41
N MET A 42 -29.14 -14.44 4.40
CA MET A 42 -30.20 -13.45 4.64
C MET A 42 -31.48 -14.09 5.19
N ASN A 43 -31.88 -15.24 4.64
CA ASN A 43 -33.16 -15.90 4.91
C ASN A 43 -33.12 -16.85 6.12
N ASN A 44 -31.94 -17.35 6.50
CA ASN A 44 -31.80 -18.28 7.62
C ASN A 44 -31.12 -17.59 8.84
N PRO A 45 -31.88 -17.15 9.86
CA PRO A 45 -31.34 -16.42 11.00
C PRO A 45 -30.47 -17.26 11.94
N ASP A 46 -30.59 -18.60 11.96
CA ASP A 46 -29.95 -19.47 12.97
C ASP A 46 -28.79 -20.33 12.45
N ALA A 47 -28.44 -20.23 11.16
CA ALA A 47 -27.30 -20.95 10.60
C ALA A 47 -25.97 -20.30 11.06
N ILE A 48 -25.45 -20.72 12.22
CA ILE A 48 -24.04 -20.56 12.56
C ILE A 48 -23.28 -21.48 11.62
N ILE A 49 -22.55 -20.91 10.67
CA ILE A 49 -21.66 -21.69 9.81
C ILE A 49 -20.40 -21.93 10.63
N ASP A 50 -20.24 -23.18 11.07
CA ASP A 50 -19.13 -23.67 11.88
C ASP A 50 -17.79 -23.38 11.17
N GLU A 51 -16.83 -22.83 11.91
CA GLU A 51 -15.45 -22.67 11.45
C GLU A 51 -14.76 -24.03 11.49
N SER A 52 -15.03 -24.88 10.50
CA SER A 52 -14.27 -26.10 10.29
C SER A 52 -13.93 -26.22 8.81
N PRO A 53 -12.63 -26.27 8.42
CA PRO A 53 -12.29 -26.66 7.07
C PRO A 53 -12.86 -28.07 6.86
N ALA A 54 -13.65 -28.22 5.79
CA ALA A 54 -14.38 -29.43 5.46
C ALA A 54 -13.46 -30.66 5.61
N ASN A 55 -13.76 -31.47 6.62
CA ASN A 55 -13.28 -32.83 6.70
C ASN A 55 -14.15 -33.65 5.74
N ASP A 56 -13.83 -33.57 4.45
CA ASP A 56 -14.48 -34.34 3.39
C ASP A 56 -14.11 -35.82 3.57
N ASN A 57 -14.95 -36.56 4.28
CA ASN A 57 -15.08 -38.02 4.15
C ASN A 57 -16.39 -38.49 4.78
N ALA A 58 -17.51 -38.26 4.09
CA ALA A 58 -18.74 -38.98 4.39
C ALA A 58 -19.59 -39.17 3.13
N VAL A 59 -19.62 -40.45 2.70
CA VAL A 59 -20.68 -41.13 1.94
C VAL A 59 -20.67 -41.00 0.42
N LEU A 60 -19.98 -41.93 -0.23
CA LEU A 60 -20.54 -42.74 -1.32
C LEU A 60 -20.15 -44.21 -1.09
N THR A 61 -21.03 -44.94 -0.39
CA THR A 61 -21.02 -46.41 -0.34
C THR A 61 -21.57 -46.96 -1.66
N GLY A 62 -20.80 -47.82 -2.33
CA GLY A 62 -21.32 -48.60 -3.45
C GLY A 62 -20.27 -49.41 -4.23
N THR A 63 -20.03 -50.64 -3.78
CA THR A 63 -19.55 -51.83 -4.54
C THR A 63 -18.07 -51.97 -4.96
N ALA A 64 -17.38 -52.80 -4.15
CA ALA A 64 -16.48 -53.92 -4.48
C ALA A 64 -15.52 -53.83 -5.69
N LEU A 65 -14.20 -53.92 -5.39
CA LEU A 65 -13.35 -55.08 -5.72
C LEU A 65 -11.95 -54.89 -5.11
N ALA A 66 -11.41 -56.00 -4.60
CA ALA A 66 -10.15 -56.10 -3.87
C ALA A 66 -8.91 -56.04 -4.79
N SER A 67 -7.82 -55.43 -4.31
CA SER A 67 -6.46 -56.01 -4.39
C SER A 67 -5.43 -55.17 -3.63
N SER A 68 -4.78 -55.84 -2.69
CA SER A 68 -3.35 -55.77 -2.30
C SER A 68 -2.51 -54.54 -2.65
N ALA A 69 -1.89 -53.91 -1.65
CA ALA A 69 -0.44 -54.06 -1.41
C ALA A 69 0.01 -53.32 -0.14
N SER A 70 0.82 -54.03 0.64
CA SER A 70 1.50 -53.65 1.87
C SER A 70 2.65 -52.66 1.59
N SER A 71 2.89 -51.69 2.48
CA SER A 71 4.09 -51.68 3.33
C SER A 71 4.23 -50.37 4.12
N THR A 72 4.29 -50.53 5.44
CA THR A 72 4.76 -49.58 6.45
C THR A 72 6.29 -49.64 6.51
N VAL A 73 6.95 -48.48 6.61
CA VAL A 73 8.35 -48.39 7.06
C VAL A 73 8.40 -47.32 8.16
N ALA A 74 8.79 -47.76 9.35
CA ALA A 74 9.16 -46.95 10.49
C ALA A 74 10.65 -47.21 10.79
N ALA A 75 11.33 -46.12 11.16
CA ALA A 75 12.54 -46.00 11.97
C ALA A 75 13.73 -46.92 11.68
N ASP A 76 14.90 -46.31 11.44
CA ASP A 76 16.16 -46.88 11.93
C ASP A 76 17.20 -45.81 12.25
N GLU A 77 17.93 -46.09 13.32
CA GLU A 77 18.98 -45.30 13.98
C GLU A 77 20.34 -45.34 13.26
N ASP A 78 21.21 -44.40 13.66
CA ASP A 78 22.62 -44.21 13.33
C ASP A 78 23.49 -45.49 13.35
N THR A 79 24.48 -45.63 12.45
CA THR A 79 25.87 -46.05 12.79
C THR A 79 26.94 -45.78 11.69
N LYS A 80 28.02 -45.09 12.12
CA LYS A 80 29.46 -45.05 11.71
C LYS A 80 30.01 -45.76 10.46
N VAL A 81 31.00 -45.12 9.84
CA VAL A 81 32.18 -45.76 9.21
C VAL A 81 33.52 -45.09 9.61
N LYS A 82 34.55 -45.95 9.78
CA LYS A 82 35.98 -45.82 10.15
C LYS A 82 36.82 -44.92 9.20
N GLY A 83 38.07 -44.49 9.44
CA GLY A 83 39.12 -44.78 10.42
C GLY A 83 40.46 -44.13 9.98
N GLU A 84 41.55 -44.45 10.69
CA GLU A 84 42.98 -44.07 10.51
C GLU A 84 43.38 -42.70 11.12
N GLY A 85 44.41 -42.50 11.96
CA GLY A 85 45.48 -43.34 12.51
C GLY A 85 46.80 -42.54 12.49
N GLU A 86 47.37 -42.12 13.64
CA GLU A 86 48.83 -42.05 13.91
C GLU A 86 49.21 -41.33 15.25
N LYS A 87 49.79 -42.14 16.15
CA LYS A 87 50.98 -41.95 17.03
C LYS A 87 51.50 -40.52 17.36
N ASN A 88 51.66 -40.19 18.65
CA ASN A 88 52.89 -40.42 19.47
C ASN A 88 52.95 -39.60 20.79
N ASN A 89 53.26 -40.32 21.88
CA ASN A 89 54.12 -40.06 23.05
C ASN A 89 54.29 -38.69 23.78
N GLY A 90 54.40 -38.80 25.12
CA GLY A 90 55.24 -37.99 26.01
C GLY A 90 54.44 -37.22 27.07
N ASP A 91 54.21 -37.77 28.26
CA ASP A 91 55.09 -37.82 29.46
C ASP A 91 54.87 -36.67 30.46
N GLU A 92 54.49 -37.12 31.66
CA GLU A 92 54.84 -36.66 33.01
C GLU A 92 54.53 -35.25 33.53
N LYS A 93 53.89 -35.29 34.72
CA LYS A 93 53.60 -34.22 35.68
C LYS A 93 54.87 -33.54 36.22
N ARG A 94 54.76 -32.26 36.57
CA ARG A 94 55.24 -31.68 37.85
C ARG A 94 54.72 -30.26 38.09
N ASP A 95 54.38 -30.00 39.35
CA ASP A 95 53.82 -28.78 39.93
C ASP A 95 54.76 -27.58 39.89
N ASN A 96 54.20 -26.36 39.82
CA ASN A 96 54.66 -25.21 40.61
C ASN A 96 53.70 -24.00 40.53
N ASP A 97 53.66 -23.30 41.66
CA ASP A 97 52.74 -22.26 42.09
C ASP A 97 52.79 -20.92 41.31
N ASP A 98 51.64 -20.23 41.40
CA ASP A 98 51.41 -18.78 41.44
C ASP A 98 51.94 -17.87 40.32
N ILE A 99 50.99 -17.26 39.58
CA ILE A 99 50.80 -15.81 39.42
C ILE A 99 49.45 -15.61 38.71
N GLU A 100 48.49 -15.04 39.43
CA GLU A 100 47.18 -14.62 38.91
C GLU A 100 47.39 -13.44 37.94
N ARG A 101 47.44 -13.73 36.64
CA ARG A 101 47.31 -12.73 35.57
C ARG A 101 45.85 -12.68 35.14
N ALA A 102 45.21 -11.52 35.29
CA ALA A 102 43.90 -11.26 34.74
C ALA A 102 43.95 -11.42 33.21
N ASP A 103 43.33 -12.48 32.70
CA ASP A 103 43.09 -12.67 31.27
C ASP A 103 42.11 -11.60 30.76
N PRO A 104 42.37 -10.95 29.61
CA PRO A 104 41.39 -10.08 28.99
C PRO A 104 40.19 -10.95 28.54
N GLN A 105 39.06 -10.75 29.21
CA GLN A 105 37.78 -11.35 28.81
C GLN A 105 37.57 -11.13 27.30
N PRO A 106 37.44 -12.19 26.49
CA PRO A 106 37.08 -12.01 25.09
C PRO A 106 35.70 -11.36 25.09
N ILE A 107 35.58 -10.19 24.44
CA ILE A 107 34.32 -9.51 24.18
C ILE A 107 33.41 -10.52 23.47
N ARG A 108 32.54 -11.19 24.23
CA ARG A 108 31.45 -11.98 23.67
C ARG A 108 30.44 -10.98 23.15
N LEU A 109 30.39 -10.84 21.84
CA LEU A 109 29.27 -10.22 21.15
C LEU A 109 27.98 -10.92 21.60
N HIS A 110 27.27 -10.30 22.54
CA HIS A 110 25.92 -10.72 22.89
C HIS A 110 25.03 -10.28 21.74
N ARG A 111 24.91 -11.15 20.72
CA ARG A 111 23.93 -10.97 19.65
C ARG A 111 22.56 -11.14 20.30
N SER A 112 21.88 -10.04 20.58
CA SER A 112 20.46 -10.08 20.91
C SER A 112 19.74 -10.63 19.67
N ARG A 113 19.21 -11.86 19.79
CA ARG A 113 18.30 -12.41 18.78
C ARG A 113 17.02 -11.57 18.81
N SER A 114 16.76 -10.81 17.75
CA SER A 114 15.44 -10.22 17.52
C SER A 114 14.45 -11.34 17.10
N PRO A 115 13.16 -11.27 17.45
CA PRO A 115 12.17 -12.34 17.17
C PRO A 115 11.77 -12.51 15.69
N GLN A 116 12.63 -12.18 14.74
CA GLN A 116 12.38 -12.40 13.32
C GLN A 116 13.54 -13.18 12.72
N GLU A 117 13.63 -14.47 13.08
CA GLU A 117 14.21 -15.46 12.19
C GLU A 117 13.25 -15.57 11.00
N THR A 118 13.56 -14.88 9.91
CA THR A 118 12.96 -15.18 8.60
C THR A 118 13.25 -16.64 8.33
N GLN A 119 12.24 -17.50 8.45
CA GLN A 119 12.36 -18.92 8.15
C GLN A 119 12.98 -19.10 6.75
N ALA A 120 13.85 -20.08 6.61
CA ALA A 120 14.42 -20.42 5.31
C ALA A 120 13.31 -20.77 4.31
N TYR A 121 13.50 -20.36 3.06
CA TYR A 121 12.58 -20.61 1.96
C TYR A 121 12.57 -22.11 1.61
N THR A 122 11.64 -22.86 2.21
CA THR A 122 11.46 -24.31 1.96
C THR A 122 10.57 -24.56 0.74
N ALA A 123 10.85 -25.62 -0.02
CA ALA A 123 10.07 -26.03 -1.21
C ALA A 123 8.56 -26.15 -0.93
N ASP A 124 8.18 -26.56 0.28
CA ASP A 124 6.78 -26.65 0.73
C ASP A 124 6.01 -25.32 0.64
N ARG A 125 6.69 -24.17 0.76
CA ARG A 125 6.07 -22.86 0.57
C ARG A 125 5.87 -22.51 -0.90
N LEU A 126 6.74 -22.99 -1.78
CA LEU A 126 6.61 -22.79 -3.23
C LEU A 126 5.44 -23.63 -3.75
N GLU A 127 5.28 -24.85 -3.24
CA GLU A 127 4.09 -25.69 -3.53
C GLU A 127 2.81 -25.08 -2.96
N ALA A 128 2.84 -24.47 -1.77
CA ALA A 128 1.70 -23.75 -1.22
C ALA A 128 1.34 -22.50 -2.05
N ASP A 129 2.33 -21.73 -2.51
CA ASP A 129 2.12 -20.58 -3.39
C ASP A 129 1.62 -21.00 -4.79
N GLU A 130 2.15 -22.09 -5.36
CA GLU A 130 1.67 -22.68 -6.60
C GLU A 130 0.24 -23.22 -6.45
N GLN A 131 -0.08 -23.84 -5.31
CA GLN A 131 -1.45 -24.24 -4.97
C GLN A 131 -2.38 -23.03 -4.82
N HIS A 132 -1.93 -21.93 -4.20
CA HIS A 132 -2.68 -20.68 -4.15
C HIS A 132 -2.90 -20.06 -5.54
N ASP A 133 -1.92 -20.16 -6.45
CA ASP A 133 -2.06 -19.69 -7.84
C ASP A 133 -2.94 -20.62 -8.68
N VAL A 134 -2.96 -21.93 -8.41
CA VAL A 134 -3.90 -22.90 -9.02
C VAL A 134 -5.31 -22.75 -8.43
N GLU A 135 -5.45 -22.42 -7.15
CA GLU A 135 -6.74 -22.11 -6.50
C GLU A 135 -7.38 -20.84 -7.08
N LYS A 136 -6.60 -19.85 -7.53
CA LYS A 136 -7.14 -18.70 -8.28
C LYS A 136 -7.91 -19.11 -9.54
N VAL A 137 -7.66 -20.29 -10.10
CA VAL A 137 -8.39 -20.79 -11.29
C VAL A 137 -9.83 -21.23 -10.94
N LYS A 138 -10.15 -21.50 -9.67
CA LYS A 138 -11.52 -21.80 -9.22
C LYS A 138 -12.06 -20.63 -8.40
N SER A 139 -13.03 -19.91 -8.94
CA SER A 139 -13.75 -18.86 -8.21
C SER A 139 -14.60 -19.49 -7.09
N ILE A 140 -14.13 -19.42 -5.84
CA ILE A 140 -14.86 -19.93 -4.68
C ILE A 140 -15.79 -18.79 -4.20
N PRO A 141 -17.10 -19.05 -4.03
CA PRO A 141 -18.00 -18.05 -3.46
C PRO A 141 -17.63 -17.78 -2.00
N VAL A 142 -17.37 -16.52 -1.67
CA VAL A 142 -17.06 -16.12 -0.30
C VAL A 142 -18.38 -15.99 0.46
N VAL A 143 -18.53 -16.83 1.47
CA VAL A 143 -19.73 -16.85 2.31
C VAL A 143 -19.65 -15.69 3.32
N PRO A 144 -20.68 -14.83 3.40
CA PRO A 144 -20.63 -13.68 4.29
C PRO A 144 -20.65 -14.14 5.75
N LYS A 145 -19.68 -13.68 6.53
CA LYS A 145 -19.58 -13.98 7.96
C LYS A 145 -20.61 -13.15 8.74
N ARG A 146 -21.08 -13.67 9.88
CA ARG A 146 -21.91 -12.89 10.80
C ARG A 146 -21.11 -12.48 12.02
N THR A 147 -21.25 -11.21 12.40
CA THR A 147 -20.72 -10.71 13.67
C THR A 147 -21.62 -11.14 14.82
N LYS A 148 -21.08 -11.20 16.04
CA LYS A 148 -21.83 -11.53 17.28
C LYS A 148 -23.08 -10.65 17.49
N ASP A 149 -23.08 -9.45 16.92
CA ASP A 149 -24.20 -8.49 16.98
C ASP A 149 -25.32 -8.77 15.96
N GLY A 150 -25.25 -9.86 15.19
CA GLY A 150 -26.25 -10.19 14.16
C GLY A 150 -26.12 -9.41 12.85
N SER A 151 -25.04 -8.62 12.70
CA SER A 151 -24.69 -7.95 11.44
C SER A 151 -24.10 -8.94 10.44
N ILE A 152 -24.48 -8.83 9.18
CA ILE A 152 -23.94 -9.63 8.06
C ILE A 152 -22.76 -8.85 7.47
N LEU A 153 -21.56 -9.41 7.60
CA LEU A 153 -20.34 -8.82 7.09
C LEU A 153 -20.34 -8.87 5.56
N VAL A 154 -20.20 -7.69 4.96
CA VAL A 154 -20.06 -7.55 3.52
C VAL A 154 -18.59 -7.74 3.15
N ASP A 155 -18.32 -8.82 2.42
CA ASP A 155 -17.01 -9.12 1.84
C ASP A 155 -17.11 -9.22 0.31
N TRP A 156 -16.02 -9.59 -0.36
CA TRP A 156 -16.00 -9.90 -1.79
C TRP A 156 -17.00 -11.02 -2.14
N TYR A 157 -17.51 -11.07 -3.38
CA TYR A 157 -18.47 -12.12 -3.74
C TYR A 157 -17.78 -13.46 -4.04
N TYR A 158 -16.60 -13.39 -4.65
CA TYR A 158 -15.80 -14.53 -5.07
C TYR A 158 -14.33 -14.28 -4.75
N SER A 159 -13.54 -15.35 -4.68
CA SER A 159 -12.07 -15.25 -4.55
C SER A 159 -11.42 -14.42 -5.66
N ASP A 160 -11.99 -14.38 -6.86
CA ASP A 160 -11.52 -13.62 -8.04
C ASP A 160 -12.37 -12.37 -8.37
N ASP A 161 -12.87 -11.67 -7.35
CA ASP A 161 -13.68 -10.46 -7.55
C ASP A 161 -12.86 -9.33 -8.20
N ASN A 162 -13.30 -8.83 -9.36
CA ASN A 162 -12.64 -7.76 -10.13
C ASN A 162 -12.58 -6.41 -9.40
N GLU A 163 -13.42 -6.18 -8.38
CA GLU A 163 -13.37 -4.97 -7.57
C GLU A 163 -12.29 -5.03 -6.48
N ASN A 164 -11.79 -6.23 -6.17
CA ASN A 164 -10.66 -6.40 -5.26
C ASN A 164 -9.35 -5.95 -5.95
N PRO A 165 -8.63 -4.95 -5.41
CA PRO A 165 -7.38 -4.47 -5.98
C PRO A 165 -6.29 -5.52 -6.14
N HIS A 166 -6.29 -6.57 -5.32
CA HIS A 166 -5.33 -7.68 -5.43
C HIS A 166 -5.56 -8.55 -6.68
N ASN A 167 -6.80 -8.64 -7.18
CA ASN A 167 -7.17 -9.46 -8.33
C ASN A 167 -7.06 -8.70 -9.66
N TRP A 168 -6.59 -7.46 -9.64
CA TRP A 168 -6.44 -6.66 -10.84
C TRP A 168 -5.43 -7.28 -11.83
N THR A 169 -5.69 -7.10 -13.13
CA THR A 169 -4.73 -7.50 -14.17
C THR A 169 -3.39 -6.78 -14.00
N ASN A 170 -2.28 -7.44 -14.36
CA ASN A 170 -0.94 -6.86 -14.22
C ASN A 170 -0.81 -5.47 -14.86
N ASN A 171 -1.45 -5.26 -16.01
CA ASN A 171 -1.43 -3.97 -16.71
C ASN A 171 -2.13 -2.86 -15.92
N ARG A 172 -3.24 -3.18 -15.24
CA ARG A 172 -3.95 -2.21 -14.38
C ARG A 172 -3.09 -1.86 -13.17
N ARG A 173 -2.52 -2.87 -12.50
CA ARG A 173 -1.62 -2.67 -11.35
C ARG A 173 -0.43 -1.81 -11.75
N LEU A 174 0.25 -2.16 -12.83
CA LEU A 174 1.38 -1.40 -13.37
C LEU A 174 1.00 0.04 -13.73
N GLY A 175 -0.14 0.25 -14.38
CA GLY A 175 -0.62 1.59 -14.74
C GLY A 175 -0.88 2.47 -13.51
N VAL A 176 -1.54 1.93 -12.48
CA VAL A 176 -1.78 2.65 -11.21
C VAL A 176 -0.48 2.94 -10.48
N SER A 177 0.41 1.96 -10.37
CA SER A 177 1.75 2.14 -9.79
C SER A 177 2.55 3.20 -10.50
N LEU A 178 2.54 3.22 -11.84
CA LEU A 178 3.23 4.23 -12.65
C LEU A 178 2.69 5.64 -12.35
N ILE A 179 1.37 5.80 -12.24
CA ILE A 179 0.76 7.08 -11.88
C ILE A 179 1.21 7.54 -10.49
N ILE A 180 1.22 6.64 -9.50
CA ILE A 180 1.70 6.95 -8.14
C ILE A 180 3.19 7.31 -8.14
N CYS A 181 4.01 6.59 -8.92
CA CYS A 181 5.42 6.89 -9.09
C CYS A 181 5.64 8.27 -9.75
N LEU A 182 4.90 8.59 -10.82
CA LEU A 182 4.97 9.89 -11.50
C LEU A 182 4.52 11.03 -10.59
N TYR A 183 3.45 10.83 -9.82
CA TYR A 183 2.99 11.79 -8.82
C TYR A 183 4.09 12.06 -7.78
N THR A 184 4.67 11.00 -7.21
CA THR A 184 5.77 11.09 -6.25
C THR A 184 6.97 11.80 -6.86
N PHE A 185 7.39 11.39 -8.05
CA PHE A 185 8.49 11.98 -8.79
C PHE A 185 8.31 13.50 -8.95
N VAL A 186 7.15 13.95 -9.44
CA VAL A 186 6.90 15.38 -9.68
C VAL A 186 6.92 16.20 -8.39
N VAL A 187 6.34 15.68 -7.30
CA VAL A 187 6.36 16.37 -5.99
C VAL A 187 7.79 16.51 -5.46
N TYR A 188 8.60 15.45 -5.55
CA TYR A 188 10.00 15.50 -5.13
C TYR A 188 10.85 16.39 -6.04
N THR A 189 10.68 16.32 -7.36
CA THR A 189 11.33 17.21 -8.33
C THR A 189 11.03 18.66 -8.02
N SER A 190 9.76 18.99 -7.73
CA SER A 190 9.32 20.36 -7.41
C SER A 190 9.95 20.93 -6.14
N SER A 191 10.46 20.09 -5.24
CA SER A 191 11.25 20.55 -4.09
C SER A 191 12.59 21.13 -4.53
N ALA A 192 13.37 20.32 -5.26
CA ALA A 192 14.77 20.56 -5.60
C ALA A 192 14.95 21.46 -6.82
N ILE A 193 13.96 21.55 -7.72
CA ILE A 193 14.00 22.41 -8.91
C ILE A 193 14.28 23.90 -8.57
N TYR A 194 13.91 24.29 -7.34
CA TYR A 194 14.13 25.63 -6.81
C TYR A 194 15.61 25.96 -6.55
N THR A 195 16.49 24.97 -6.33
CA THR A 195 17.90 25.23 -5.95
C THR A 195 18.63 26.06 -7.00
N SER A 196 18.42 25.77 -8.28
CA SER A 196 18.96 26.52 -9.42
C SER A 196 18.51 27.98 -9.44
N SER A 197 17.42 28.32 -8.76
CA SER A 197 16.84 29.67 -8.72
C SER A 197 17.34 30.53 -7.57
N THR A 198 18.11 29.95 -6.64
CA THR A 198 18.58 30.61 -5.41
C THR A 198 19.27 31.95 -5.69
N GLU A 199 20.23 31.98 -6.63
CA GLU A 199 20.94 33.22 -6.98
C GLU A 199 20.00 34.29 -7.53
N GLY A 200 19.04 33.89 -8.36
CA GLY A 200 18.08 34.83 -8.93
C GLY A 200 17.10 35.37 -7.90
N VAL A 201 16.70 34.56 -6.92
CA VAL A 201 15.92 35.00 -5.75
C VAL A 201 16.71 36.00 -4.90
N MET A 202 18.00 35.75 -4.66
CA MET A 202 18.87 36.70 -3.95
C MET A 202 18.91 38.05 -4.64
N ARG A 203 19.15 38.07 -5.97
CA ARG A 203 19.21 39.31 -6.76
C ARG A 203 17.85 40.01 -6.84
N ALA A 204 16.75 39.26 -6.99
CA ALA A 204 15.41 39.82 -7.16
C ALA A 204 14.84 40.45 -5.88
N PHE A 205 15.16 39.89 -4.71
CA PHE A 205 14.61 40.34 -3.42
C PHE A 205 15.64 40.99 -2.50
N GLY A 206 16.91 41.09 -2.91
CA GLY A 206 17.98 41.68 -2.09
C GLY A 206 18.25 40.92 -0.79
N VAL A 207 18.04 39.60 -0.78
CA VAL A 207 18.17 38.75 0.42
C VAL A 207 19.48 37.97 0.42
N SER A 208 19.96 37.60 1.62
CA SER A 208 21.13 36.75 1.78
C SER A 208 20.88 35.33 1.24
N GLN A 209 21.95 34.58 0.96
CA GLN A 209 21.86 33.21 0.49
C GLN A 209 21.08 32.31 1.47
N LEU A 210 21.29 32.48 2.78
CA LEU A 210 20.55 31.77 3.83
C LEU A 210 19.04 31.99 3.73
N LYS A 211 18.61 33.22 3.42
CA LYS A 211 17.19 33.53 3.20
C LYS A 211 16.71 32.94 1.88
N ALA A 212 17.48 33.03 0.81
CA ALA A 212 17.07 32.47 -0.47
C ALA A 212 16.88 30.94 -0.43
N THR A 213 17.71 30.20 0.31
CA THR A 213 17.57 28.73 0.48
C THR A 213 16.39 28.31 1.35
N LEU A 214 15.85 29.23 2.17
CA LEU A 214 14.69 28.96 3.04
C LEU A 214 13.48 28.43 2.27
N GLY A 215 13.30 28.83 1.01
CA GLY A 215 12.20 28.32 0.17
C GLY A 215 12.27 26.81 -0.07
N LEU A 216 13.47 26.23 -0.20
CA LEU A 216 13.63 24.77 -0.24
C LEU A 216 13.29 24.15 1.11
N SER A 217 13.85 24.68 2.20
CA SER A 217 13.64 24.17 3.55
C SER A 217 12.16 24.18 3.96
N LEU A 218 11.42 25.24 3.61
CA LEU A 218 9.99 25.35 3.92
C LEU A 218 9.14 24.38 3.11
N TYR A 219 9.51 24.09 1.86
CA TYR A 219 8.84 23.05 1.09
C TYR A 219 9.04 21.68 1.73
N VAL A 220 10.29 21.38 2.12
CA VAL A 220 10.65 20.13 2.81
C VAL A 220 9.91 20.01 4.16
N LEU A 221 9.81 21.11 4.91
CA LEU A 221 9.03 21.16 6.14
C LEU A 221 7.55 20.90 5.86
N GLY A 222 6.98 21.54 4.83
CA GLY A 222 5.60 21.38 4.42
C GLY A 222 5.25 19.93 4.12
N TYR A 223 6.02 19.26 3.27
CA TYR A 223 5.74 17.86 2.96
C TYR A 223 6.10 16.88 4.08
N GLY A 224 6.78 17.32 5.13
CA GLY A 224 7.08 16.51 6.32
C GLY A 224 5.92 16.56 7.31
N ILE A 225 5.24 17.71 7.39
CA ILE A 225 4.05 17.91 8.23
C ILE A 225 2.80 17.39 7.55
N GLY A 226 2.65 17.59 6.24
CA GLY A 226 1.45 17.22 5.50
C GLY A 226 1.00 15.75 5.69
N PRO A 227 1.88 14.73 5.62
CA PRO A 227 1.48 13.34 5.76
C PRO A 227 0.92 13.02 7.14
N LEU A 228 1.29 13.76 8.18
CA LEU A 228 0.74 13.61 9.53
C LEU A 228 -0.77 13.87 9.57
N ILE A 229 -1.29 14.67 8.64
CA ILE A 229 -2.72 14.98 8.53
C ILE A 229 -3.35 14.11 7.43
N PHE A 230 -2.71 14.03 6.27
CA PHE A 230 -3.31 13.40 5.10
C PHE A 230 -3.24 11.88 5.10
N SER A 231 -2.23 11.26 5.76
CA SER A 231 -2.14 9.80 5.83
C SER A 231 -3.29 9.20 6.64
N PRO A 232 -3.57 9.65 7.87
CA PRO A 232 -4.73 9.14 8.63
C PRO A 232 -6.05 9.44 7.91
N LEU A 233 -6.18 10.63 7.30
CA LEU A 233 -7.37 11.00 6.53
C LEU A 233 -7.62 10.06 5.35
N SER A 234 -6.54 9.56 4.71
CA SER A 234 -6.61 8.62 3.58
C SER A 234 -7.04 7.21 4.00
N GLU A 235 -6.89 6.87 5.27
CA GLU A 235 -7.25 5.57 5.83
C GLU A 235 -8.70 5.54 6.32
N ILE A 236 -9.32 6.70 6.55
CA ILE A 236 -10.73 6.79 6.90
C ILE A 236 -11.56 6.13 5.77
N PRO A 237 -12.27 5.02 6.04
CA PRO A 237 -12.99 4.25 5.03
C PRO A 237 -14.02 5.05 4.21
N ARG A 238 -14.62 6.10 4.79
CA ARG A 238 -15.55 7.00 4.07
C ARG A 238 -14.87 7.92 3.07
N ILE A 239 -13.62 8.28 3.32
CA ILE A 239 -12.83 9.17 2.47
C ILE A 239 -12.07 8.31 1.45
N GLY A 240 -11.27 7.36 1.93
CA GLY A 240 -10.36 6.55 1.13
C GLY A 240 -9.15 7.32 0.64
N ARG A 241 -8.32 6.67 -0.19
CA ARG A 241 -7.03 7.23 -0.60
C ARG A 241 -7.17 8.20 -1.75
N ASN A 242 -8.01 7.86 -2.72
CA ASN A 242 -8.10 8.58 -3.98
C ASN A 242 -8.59 10.04 -3.80
N PRO A 243 -9.64 10.34 -3.00
CA PRO A 243 -10.07 11.73 -2.81
C PRO A 243 -9.02 12.62 -2.16
N VAL A 244 -8.23 12.08 -1.22
CA VAL A 244 -7.14 12.81 -0.58
C VAL A 244 -6.09 13.19 -1.63
N TYR A 245 -5.67 12.25 -2.49
CA TYR A 245 -4.72 12.55 -3.57
C TYR A 245 -5.22 13.63 -4.53
N ILE A 246 -6.46 13.53 -4.98
CA ILE A 246 -6.98 14.44 -6.00
C ILE A 246 -7.14 15.86 -5.45
N VAL A 247 -7.68 16.01 -4.24
CA VAL A 247 -7.89 17.33 -3.62
C VAL A 247 -6.55 18.00 -3.35
N THR A 248 -5.60 17.28 -2.76
CA THR A 248 -4.29 17.83 -2.41
C THR A 248 -3.44 18.12 -3.64
N MET A 249 -3.44 17.25 -4.65
CA MET A 249 -2.77 17.50 -5.92
C MET A 249 -3.42 18.67 -6.70
N PHE A 250 -4.73 18.83 -6.65
CA PHE A 250 -5.40 20.01 -7.21
C PHE A 250 -4.92 21.30 -6.53
N LEU A 251 -4.90 21.32 -5.19
CA LEU A 251 -4.39 22.45 -4.42
C LEU A 251 -2.91 22.72 -4.70
N PHE A 252 -2.09 21.69 -4.86
CA PHE A 252 -0.69 21.79 -5.25
C PHE A 252 -0.53 22.54 -6.58
N VAL A 253 -1.27 22.15 -7.61
CA VAL A 253 -1.23 22.79 -8.94
C VAL A 253 -1.69 24.25 -8.83
N ILE A 254 -2.78 24.51 -8.11
CA ILE A 254 -3.32 25.86 -7.93
C ILE A 254 -2.34 26.77 -7.18
N ILE A 255 -1.65 26.28 -6.15
CA ILE A 255 -0.65 27.04 -5.38
C ILE A 255 0.63 27.24 -6.18
N SER A 256 0.99 26.30 -7.06
CA SER A 256 2.18 26.43 -7.90
C SER A 256 2.13 27.65 -8.84
N ILE A 257 0.92 28.02 -9.31
CA ILE A 257 0.70 29.20 -10.18
C ILE A 257 1.09 30.53 -9.50
N PRO A 258 0.50 30.94 -8.36
CA PRO A 258 0.90 32.16 -7.67
C PRO A 258 2.33 32.07 -7.14
N THR A 259 2.86 30.86 -6.85
CA THR A 259 4.26 30.69 -6.43
C THR A 259 5.22 31.19 -7.52
N ALA A 260 4.94 30.89 -8.79
CA ALA A 260 5.75 31.36 -9.92
C ALA A 260 5.61 32.87 -10.18
N LEU A 261 4.46 33.46 -9.84
CA LEU A 261 4.11 34.86 -10.15
C LEU A 261 4.37 35.85 -9.01
N VAL A 262 4.65 35.36 -7.80
CA VAL A 262 4.79 36.20 -6.62
C VAL A 262 5.96 37.20 -6.75
N ASN A 263 5.71 38.42 -6.30
CA ASN A 263 6.67 39.53 -6.34
C ASN A 263 7.10 40.01 -4.95
N ASN A 264 6.80 39.24 -3.90
CA ASN A 264 7.25 39.52 -2.55
C ASN A 264 7.88 38.26 -1.93
N TYR A 265 8.97 38.44 -1.20
CA TYR A 265 9.74 37.34 -0.62
C TYR A 265 8.95 36.55 0.45
N PRO A 266 8.25 37.17 1.42
CA PRO A 266 7.48 36.42 2.41
C PRO A 266 6.38 35.54 1.79
N GLY A 267 5.70 36.06 0.76
CA GLY A 267 4.69 35.33 0.01
C GLY A 267 5.27 34.13 -0.71
N LEU A 268 6.47 34.25 -1.32
CA LEU A 268 7.18 33.11 -1.87
C LEU A 268 7.44 32.03 -0.80
N MET A 269 7.85 32.42 0.40
CA MET A 269 8.12 31.47 1.50
C MET A 269 6.87 30.72 1.94
N VAL A 270 5.76 31.44 2.15
CA VAL A 270 4.47 30.83 2.53
C VAL A 270 3.97 29.90 1.43
N LEU A 271 4.02 30.35 0.18
CA LEU A 271 3.56 29.54 -0.94
C LEU A 271 4.41 28.28 -1.12
N ARG A 272 5.73 28.35 -0.91
CA ARG A 272 6.62 27.18 -0.95
C ARG A 272 6.31 26.17 0.15
N PHE A 273 6.00 26.64 1.37
CA PHE A 273 5.52 25.78 2.44
C PHE A 273 4.22 25.08 2.07
N LEU A 274 3.21 25.83 1.61
CA LEU A 274 1.90 25.29 1.23
C LEU A 274 2.01 24.32 0.05
N GLN A 275 2.88 24.62 -0.92
CA GLN A 275 3.16 23.76 -2.06
C GLN A 275 3.72 22.41 -1.58
N GLY A 276 4.68 22.41 -0.65
CA GLY A 276 5.17 21.17 -0.03
C GLY A 276 4.07 20.44 0.74
N PHE A 277 3.32 21.16 1.56
CA PHE A 277 2.25 20.62 2.40
C PHE A 277 1.17 19.87 1.60
N PHE A 278 0.63 20.48 0.54
CA PHE A 278 -0.37 19.82 -0.31
C PHE A 278 0.23 18.81 -1.31
N GLY A 279 1.54 18.86 -1.57
CA GLY A 279 2.20 17.83 -2.37
C GLY A 279 2.43 16.52 -1.60
N SER A 280 2.37 16.57 -0.27
CA SER A 280 2.88 15.51 0.60
C SER A 280 2.19 14.13 0.57
N PRO A 281 0.90 13.97 0.23
CA PRO A 281 0.22 12.69 0.47
C PRO A 281 0.83 11.48 -0.23
N CYS A 282 1.43 11.66 -1.42
CA CYS A 282 2.14 10.54 -2.07
C CYS A 282 3.28 9.97 -1.24
N LEU A 283 3.90 10.75 -0.35
CA LEU A 283 5.09 10.34 0.39
C LEU A 283 4.80 9.27 1.45
N ALA A 284 3.58 9.24 2.00
CA ALA A 284 3.16 8.24 2.98
C ALA A 284 2.12 7.27 2.40
N SER A 285 1.02 7.81 1.88
CA SER A 285 -0.08 7.00 1.38
C SER A 285 0.30 6.23 0.09
N GLY A 286 1.33 6.66 -0.63
CA GLY A 286 1.78 6.03 -1.88
C GLY A 286 2.19 4.57 -1.67
N GLY A 287 3.04 4.31 -0.69
CA GLY A 287 3.45 2.95 -0.33
C GLY A 287 2.27 2.10 0.15
N ALA A 288 1.35 2.71 0.91
CA ALA A 288 0.16 2.01 1.40
C ALA A 288 -0.80 1.66 0.24
N SER A 289 -0.90 2.50 -0.80
CA SER A 289 -1.67 2.20 -2.03
C SER A 289 -1.05 1.05 -2.82
N LEU A 290 0.29 0.94 -2.85
CA LEU A 290 0.97 -0.22 -3.45
C LEU A 290 0.72 -1.49 -2.63
N GLY A 291 0.69 -1.37 -1.30
CA GLY A 291 0.32 -2.43 -0.37
C GLY A 291 -1.09 -2.97 -0.61
N ASP A 292 -2.05 -2.10 -0.95
CA ASP A 292 -3.42 -2.54 -1.26
C ASP A 292 -3.51 -3.35 -2.56
N ILE A 293 -2.57 -3.17 -3.50
CA ILE A 293 -2.66 -3.72 -4.87
C ILE A 293 -1.80 -4.97 -5.05
N TYR A 294 -0.59 -4.99 -4.47
CA TYR A 294 0.36 -6.09 -4.65
C TYR A 294 0.27 -7.11 -3.52
N SER A 295 0.52 -8.38 -3.85
CA SER A 295 0.74 -9.42 -2.84
C SER A 295 2.05 -9.19 -2.10
N LEU A 296 2.20 -9.79 -0.93
CA LEU A 296 3.40 -9.70 -0.09
C LEU A 296 4.70 -10.03 -0.84
N MET A 297 4.65 -10.93 -1.82
CA MET A 297 5.81 -11.32 -2.64
C MET A 297 6.17 -10.29 -3.71
N ALA A 298 5.17 -9.60 -4.29
CA ALA A 298 5.38 -8.63 -5.36
C ALA A 298 5.56 -7.19 -4.85
N LEU A 299 5.07 -6.91 -3.63
CA LEU A 299 5.11 -5.59 -3.01
C LEU A 299 6.52 -4.99 -2.90
N PRO A 300 7.59 -5.74 -2.52
CA PRO A 300 8.94 -5.18 -2.45
C PRO A 300 9.42 -4.63 -3.79
N TYR A 301 9.09 -5.28 -4.91
CA TYR A 301 9.46 -4.80 -6.25
C TYR A 301 8.75 -3.50 -6.62
N ALA A 302 7.45 -3.41 -6.31
CA ALA A 302 6.69 -2.18 -6.51
C ALA A 302 7.22 -1.04 -5.64
N MET A 303 7.54 -1.32 -4.38
CA MET A 303 8.14 -0.36 -3.45
C MET A 303 9.51 0.11 -3.93
N MET A 304 10.37 -0.78 -4.44
CA MET A 304 11.66 -0.41 -5.03
C MET A 304 11.49 0.57 -6.19
N ALA A 305 10.53 0.33 -7.08
CA ALA A 305 10.24 1.23 -8.19
C ALA A 305 9.75 2.62 -7.71
N TRP A 306 8.89 2.64 -6.69
CA TRP A 306 8.37 3.86 -6.09
C TRP A 306 9.46 4.68 -5.37
N VAL A 307 10.30 4.01 -4.56
CA VAL A 307 11.48 4.63 -3.94
C VAL A 307 12.44 5.15 -5.01
N SER A 308 12.70 4.40 -6.08
CA SER A 308 13.53 4.86 -7.20
C SER A 308 12.99 6.16 -7.78
N ALA A 309 11.67 6.26 -8.02
CA ALA A 309 11.04 7.48 -8.49
C ALA A 309 11.20 8.65 -7.50
N ALA A 310 11.08 8.38 -6.19
CA ALA A 310 11.28 9.38 -5.15
C ALA A 310 12.71 9.93 -5.12
N TYR A 311 13.74 9.09 -5.31
CA TYR A 311 15.14 9.52 -5.35
C TYR A 311 15.54 10.18 -6.69
N CYS A 312 14.97 9.73 -7.81
CA CYS A 312 15.19 10.38 -9.10
C CYS A 312 14.66 11.81 -9.12
N GLY A 313 13.59 12.11 -8.37
CA GLY A 313 12.97 13.42 -8.35
C GLY A 313 13.93 14.58 -8.03
N PRO A 314 14.60 14.57 -6.85
CA PRO A 314 15.53 15.61 -6.45
C PRO A 314 16.82 15.64 -7.28
N ALA A 315 17.24 14.50 -7.85
CA ALA A 315 18.39 14.45 -8.72
C ALA A 315 18.12 15.15 -10.07
N LEU A 316 16.93 14.95 -10.65
CA LEU A 316 16.57 15.52 -11.95
C LEU A 316 16.05 16.97 -11.87
N GLY A 317 15.54 17.43 -10.73
CA GLY A 317 15.01 18.79 -10.58
C GLY A 317 16.02 19.90 -10.93
N PRO A 318 17.21 19.94 -10.29
CA PRO A 318 18.25 20.91 -10.61
C PRO A 318 18.77 20.76 -12.04
N LEU A 319 18.80 19.54 -12.59
CA LEU A 319 19.21 19.29 -13.96
C LEU A 319 18.25 19.93 -14.98
N ILE A 320 16.94 19.77 -14.78
CA ILE A 320 15.90 20.36 -15.66
C ILE A 320 15.97 21.89 -15.60
N SER A 321 15.91 22.45 -14.39
CA SER A 321 15.92 23.90 -14.19
C SER A 321 17.25 24.57 -14.50
N GLY A 322 18.36 23.83 -14.43
CA GLY A 322 19.71 24.32 -14.68
C GLY A 322 19.91 24.85 -16.11
N PHE A 323 19.11 24.38 -17.07
CA PHE A 323 19.12 24.93 -18.43
C PHE A 323 18.20 26.15 -18.57
N ALA A 324 16.99 26.11 -17.99
CA ALA A 324 15.99 27.15 -18.18
C ALA A 324 16.25 28.42 -17.35
N VAL A 325 16.75 28.27 -16.12
CA VAL A 325 16.96 29.40 -15.21
C VAL A 325 18.01 30.39 -15.74
N PRO A 326 19.21 29.96 -16.20
CA PRO A 326 20.20 30.87 -16.78
C PRO A 326 19.73 31.50 -18.11
N ALA A 327 18.98 30.75 -18.92
CA ALA A 327 18.55 31.21 -20.24
C ALA A 327 17.41 32.25 -20.20
N LYS A 328 16.60 32.24 -19.14
CA LYS A 328 15.39 33.06 -19.05
C LYS A 328 15.31 33.83 -17.74
N SER A 329 14.89 33.17 -16.65
CA SER A 329 14.76 33.80 -15.34
C SER A 329 14.64 32.76 -14.23
N TRP A 330 14.88 33.16 -12.99
CA TRP A 330 14.72 32.30 -11.81
C TRP A 330 13.29 31.77 -11.61
N ARG A 331 12.28 32.41 -12.20
CA ARG A 331 10.89 31.95 -12.13
C ARG A 331 10.64 30.71 -13.00
N TRP A 332 11.52 30.41 -13.95
CA TRP A 332 11.31 29.28 -14.87
C TRP A 332 11.29 27.92 -14.19
N SER A 333 12.09 27.72 -13.14
CA SER A 333 12.02 26.50 -12.33
C SER A 333 10.62 26.26 -11.73
N LEU A 334 9.90 27.33 -11.39
CA LEU A 334 8.56 27.26 -10.82
C LEU A 334 7.50 27.00 -11.91
N TYR A 335 7.69 27.55 -13.12
CA TYR A 335 6.85 27.21 -14.27
C TYR A 335 7.01 25.75 -14.70
N GLU A 336 8.22 25.20 -14.66
CA GLU A 336 8.49 23.78 -14.94
C GLU A 336 7.74 22.87 -13.96
N SER A 337 7.68 23.24 -12.68
CA SER A 337 6.89 22.53 -11.67
C SER A 337 5.39 22.50 -12.02
N ILE A 338 4.82 23.60 -12.52
CA ILE A 338 3.42 23.65 -13.00
C ILE A 338 3.24 22.73 -14.21
N TRP A 339 4.14 22.81 -15.18
CA TRP A 339 4.07 22.01 -16.41
C TRP A 339 4.25 20.51 -16.15
N ALA A 340 5.02 20.13 -15.13
CA ALA A 340 5.14 18.74 -14.70
C ALA A 340 3.92 18.26 -13.92
N SER A 341 3.36 19.10 -13.02
CA SER A 341 2.28 18.68 -12.12
C SER A 341 0.90 18.69 -12.74
N ALA A 342 0.56 19.66 -13.58
CA ALA A 342 -0.79 19.78 -14.16
C ALA A 342 -1.19 18.56 -15.04
N PRO A 343 -0.33 18.03 -15.93
CA PRO A 343 -0.67 16.83 -16.69
C PRO A 343 -0.83 15.59 -15.81
N ILE A 344 -0.01 15.45 -14.77
CA ILE A 344 -0.12 14.33 -13.82
C ILE A 344 -1.41 14.43 -13.02
N PHE A 345 -1.82 15.62 -12.59
CA PHE A 345 -3.12 15.82 -11.97
C PHE A 345 -4.27 15.37 -12.88
N ILE A 346 -4.23 15.77 -14.17
CA ILE A 346 -5.24 15.34 -15.15
C ILE A 346 -5.23 13.81 -15.29
N LEU A 347 -4.05 13.20 -15.39
CA LEU A 347 -3.92 11.75 -15.49
C LEU A 347 -4.51 11.03 -14.27
N MET A 348 -4.22 11.52 -13.06
CA MET A 348 -4.77 11.00 -11.82
C MET A 348 -6.30 11.15 -11.79
N PHE A 349 -6.80 12.33 -12.15
CA PHE A 349 -8.24 12.62 -12.16
C PHE A 349 -9.02 11.69 -13.13
N LEU A 350 -8.40 11.30 -14.23
CA LEU A 350 -9.01 10.45 -15.25
C LEU A 350 -8.86 8.95 -14.99
N LEU A 351 -7.72 8.50 -14.42
CA LEU A 351 -7.33 7.09 -14.44
C LEU A 351 -6.99 6.47 -13.10
N LEU A 352 -6.85 7.24 -12.01
CA LEU A 352 -6.47 6.67 -10.71
C LEU A 352 -7.71 6.11 -9.99
N PRO A 353 -7.90 4.80 -9.85
CA PRO A 353 -9.03 4.24 -9.12
C PRO A 353 -8.81 4.32 -7.60
N GLU A 354 -9.87 4.09 -6.83
CA GLU A 354 -9.73 3.80 -5.39
C GLU A 354 -9.00 2.47 -5.19
N THR A 355 -8.03 2.45 -4.26
CA THR A 355 -7.24 1.25 -3.93
C THR A 355 -7.60 0.71 -2.54
N SER A 356 -8.20 1.53 -1.66
CA SER A 356 -8.55 1.06 -0.32
C SER A 356 -9.69 0.04 -0.37
N GLY A 357 -9.38 -1.22 -0.03
CA GLY A 357 -10.38 -2.29 0.08
C GLY A 357 -11.49 -1.95 1.08
N ALA A 358 -11.14 -1.31 2.21
CA ALA A 358 -12.09 -0.88 3.23
C ALA A 358 -13.13 0.14 2.72
N ASN A 359 -12.71 1.06 1.84
CA ASN A 359 -13.62 2.03 1.19
C ASN A 359 -14.49 1.35 0.12
N ILE A 360 -13.90 0.46 -0.69
CA ILE A 360 -14.64 -0.26 -1.73
C ILE A 360 -15.76 -1.11 -1.12
N LEU A 361 -15.44 -1.89 -0.07
CA LEU A 361 -16.41 -2.73 0.64
C LEU A 361 -17.47 -1.91 1.38
N LEU A 362 -17.11 -0.74 1.93
CA LEU A 362 -18.07 0.18 2.53
C LEU A 362 -19.11 0.64 1.51
N ARG A 363 -18.66 1.15 0.36
CA ARG A 363 -19.55 1.59 -0.73
C ARG A 363 -20.41 0.44 -1.25
N ARG A 364 -19.86 -0.77 -1.32
CA ARG A 364 -20.60 -1.97 -1.69
C ARG A 364 -21.69 -2.29 -0.66
N ALA A 365 -21.38 -2.24 0.63
CA ALA A 365 -22.35 -2.49 1.69
C ALA A 365 -23.54 -1.50 1.64
N GLU A 366 -23.28 -0.23 1.33
CA GLU A 366 -24.32 0.77 1.11
C GLU A 366 -25.20 0.45 -0.12
N ARG A 367 -24.60 -0.03 -1.22
CA ARG A 367 -25.35 -0.45 -2.41
C ARG A 367 -26.24 -1.66 -2.13
N ILE A 368 -25.72 -2.67 -1.42
CA ILE A 368 -26.48 -3.87 -1.03
C ILE A 368 -27.62 -3.50 -0.08
N ARG A 369 -27.41 -2.58 0.87
CA ARG A 369 -28.49 -2.06 1.75
C ARG A 369 -29.62 -1.41 0.94
N LYS A 370 -29.29 -0.63 -0.09
CA LYS A 370 -30.29 -0.01 -0.98
C LYS A 370 -31.06 -1.04 -1.80
N LEU A 371 -30.39 -2.10 -2.28
CA LEU A 371 -31.02 -3.15 -3.08
C LEU A 371 -31.92 -4.07 -2.25
N THR A 372 -31.48 -4.46 -1.05
CA THR A 372 -32.18 -5.44 -0.20
C THR A 372 -33.15 -4.81 0.79
N GLY A 373 -32.99 -3.52 1.10
CA GLY A 373 -33.73 -2.85 2.18
C GLY A 373 -33.36 -3.32 3.59
N ASN A 374 -32.38 -4.22 3.74
CA ASN A 374 -32.01 -4.81 5.01
C ASN A 374 -30.78 -4.07 5.61
N PRO A 375 -30.93 -3.38 6.76
CA PRO A 375 -29.84 -2.60 7.36
C PRO A 375 -28.73 -3.45 7.99
N ARG A 376 -28.88 -4.78 8.04
CA ARG A 376 -27.92 -5.70 8.67
C ARG A 376 -26.61 -5.86 7.88
N PHE A 377 -26.57 -5.48 6.61
CA PHE A 377 -25.34 -5.56 5.80
C PHE A 377 -24.37 -4.45 6.17
N MET A 378 -23.25 -4.80 6.80
CA MET A 378 -22.23 -3.86 7.25
C MET A 378 -20.85 -4.26 6.72
N SER A 379 -20.01 -3.29 6.37
CA SER A 379 -18.60 -3.58 6.06
C SER A 379 -17.79 -3.74 7.35
N GLN A 380 -16.65 -4.43 7.28
CA GLN A 380 -15.74 -4.59 8.42
C GLN A 380 -15.37 -3.22 9.02
N SER A 381 -15.08 -2.26 8.15
CA SER A 381 -14.77 -0.88 8.49
C SER A 381 -15.85 -0.17 9.32
N GLU A 382 -17.14 -0.45 9.11
CA GLU A 382 -18.20 0.14 9.93
C GLU A 382 -18.31 -0.51 11.30
N ILE A 383 -18.04 -1.82 11.38
CA ILE A 383 -18.02 -2.55 12.63
C ILE A 383 -16.87 -2.04 13.49
N ASP A 384 -15.67 -1.91 12.91
CA ASP A 384 -14.50 -1.39 13.61
C ASP A 384 -14.74 0.04 14.10
N GLN A 385 -15.36 0.89 13.28
CA GLN A 385 -15.73 2.26 13.68
C GLN A 385 -16.79 2.34 14.79
N ARG A 386 -17.72 1.38 14.88
CA ARG A 386 -18.70 1.35 15.98
C ARG A 386 -18.05 1.11 17.34
N HIS A 387 -16.91 0.44 17.36
CA HIS A 387 -16.18 0.10 18.57
C HIS A 387 -15.14 1.17 18.95
N MET A 388 -14.81 2.09 18.05
CA MET A 388 -13.88 3.19 18.30
C MET A 388 -14.60 4.42 18.90
N LYS A 389 -14.11 4.93 20.03
CA LYS A 389 -14.53 6.26 20.52
C LYS A 389 -13.78 7.34 19.77
N VAL A 390 -14.40 8.51 19.59
CA VAL A 390 -13.79 9.67 18.89
C VAL A 390 -12.46 10.10 19.53
N SER A 391 -12.26 9.80 20.83
CA SER A 391 -10.99 10.00 21.54
C SER A 391 -9.84 9.13 21.03
N ASP A 392 -10.14 7.95 20.51
CA ASP A 392 -9.13 6.94 20.15
C ASP A 392 -8.60 7.19 18.73
N ILE A 393 -9.42 7.82 17.87
CA ILE A 393 -9.05 8.23 16.50
C ILE A 393 -8.12 9.45 16.47
N ALA A 394 -8.08 10.24 17.55
CA ALA A 394 -7.26 11.47 17.62
C ALA A 394 -5.85 11.24 18.18
N VAL A 395 -5.55 10.02 18.68
CA VAL A 395 -4.32 9.71 19.43
C VAL A 395 -3.46 8.63 18.75
N ASP A 396 -3.97 7.98 17.71
CA ASP A 396 -3.18 7.11 16.81
C ASP A 396 -2.62 7.93 15.64
#